data_AF-A0A7S2NCV8-F1
#
_entry.id   AF-A0A7S2NCV8-F1
#
_cell.length_a   1.000
_cell.length_b   1.000
_cell.length_c   1.000
_cell.angle_alpha   90.00
_cell.angle_beta   90.00
_cell.angle_gamma   90.00
#
_symmetry.space_group_name_H-M   'P 1'
#
loop_
_entity.id
_entity.type
_entity.pdbx_description
1 polymer ?
#
loop_
_entity_poly.entity_id
_entity_poly.type
_entity_poly.pdbx_seq_one_letter_code
_entity_poly.pdbx_strand_id
1 'polypeptide(L)'
;DQPVLQRAFSVASAIFRVNWTVAARKLKSKDQFAVSPKFELSFKTPCEFKMVIHPTKTSDMKGGKSFVNAKGKGRVELKCETQLDATAEAVMTYRISVG
;
A
#
# COMPACT_ATOMS: atom_id res chain seq x y z
N ASP A 1 -21.38 -3.47 5.30
CA ASP A 1 -20.14 -2.81 4.86
C ASP A 1 -18.98 -3.79 4.83
N GLN A 2 -18.25 -3.87 3.71
CA GLN A 2 -17.00 -4.65 3.68
C GLN A 2 -15.87 -3.88 4.38
N PRO A 3 -14.99 -4.55 5.12
CA PRO A 3 -13.86 -3.90 5.78
C PRO A 3 -12.90 -3.32 4.73
N VAL A 4 -12.42 -2.09 4.97
CA VAL A 4 -11.47 -1.38 4.09
C VAL A 4 -10.17 -2.15 3.94
N LEU A 5 -9.73 -2.86 4.98
CA LEU A 5 -8.51 -3.67 4.98
C LEU A 5 -8.81 -5.07 5.53
N GLN A 6 -8.41 -6.11 4.79
CA GLN A 6 -8.52 -7.51 5.20
C GLN A 6 -7.13 -8.15 5.24
N ARG A 7 -6.95 -9.07 6.18
CA ARG A 7 -5.69 -9.80 6.39
C ARG A 7 -5.99 -11.28 6.50
N ALA A 8 -5.16 -12.12 5.89
CA ALA A 8 -5.27 -13.58 5.98
C ALA A 8 -3.88 -14.22 5.90
N PHE A 9 -3.63 -15.23 6.73
CA PHE A 9 -2.42 -16.05 6.64
C PHE A 9 -2.79 -17.47 6.19
N SER A 10 -2.10 -17.96 5.17
CA SER A 10 -2.24 -19.33 4.69
C SER A 10 -1.12 -20.18 5.28
N VAL A 11 -1.45 -21.10 6.18
CA VAL A 11 -0.48 -22.04 6.78
C VAL A 11 0.14 -22.93 5.70
N ALA A 12 -0.66 -23.43 4.76
CA ALA A 12 -0.21 -24.35 3.72
C ALA A 12 0.85 -23.75 2.77
N SER A 13 0.80 -22.44 2.54
CA SER A 13 1.74 -21.75 1.64
C SER A 13 2.69 -20.81 2.38
N ALA A 14 2.54 -20.65 3.69
CA ALA A 14 3.19 -19.61 4.51
C ALA A 14 3.08 -18.19 3.90
N ILE A 15 1.96 -17.86 3.27
CA ILE A 15 1.75 -16.54 2.64
C ILE A 15 0.78 -15.70 3.47
N PHE A 16 1.22 -14.50 3.82
CA PHE A 16 0.37 -13.45 4.36
C PHE A 16 -0.22 -12.60 3.23
N ARG A 17 -1.55 -12.46 3.20
CA ARG A 17 -2.30 -11.68 2.22
C ARG A 17 -2.94 -10.48 2.89
N VAL A 18 -2.74 -9.32 2.29
CA VAL A 18 -3.36 -8.06 2.69
C VAL A 18 -4.15 -7.53 1.51
N ASN A 19 -5.46 -7.40 1.68
CA ASN A 19 -6.36 -6.82 0.68
C ASN A 19 -6.84 -5.47 1.19
N TRP A 20 -6.53 -4.41 0.45
CA TRP A 20 -6.97 -3.07 0.75
C TRP A 20 -7.94 -2.57 -0.32
N THR A 21 -9.20 -2.37 0.06
CA THR A 21 -10.23 -1.86 -0.84
C THR A 21 -10.25 -0.34 -0.80
N VAL A 22 -10.01 0.28 -1.95
CA VAL A 22 -10.04 1.74 -2.11
C VAL A 22 -11.31 2.16 -2.83
N ALA A 23 -12.08 3.06 -2.23
CA ALA A 23 -13.28 3.58 -2.88
C ALA A 23 -12.93 4.27 -4.20
N ALA A 24 -13.61 3.91 -5.29
CA ALA A 24 -13.33 4.46 -6.64
C ALA A 24 -13.35 6.00 -6.69
N ARG A 25 -14.19 6.65 -5.86
CA ARG A 25 -14.22 8.12 -5.73
C ARG A 25 -12.87 8.72 -5.33
N LYS A 26 -12.07 8.02 -4.51
CA LYS A 26 -10.73 8.44 -4.08
C LYS A 26 -9.75 8.45 -5.27
N LEU A 27 -9.83 7.44 -6.13
CA LEU A 27 -9.00 7.33 -7.34
C LEU A 27 -9.48 8.22 -8.49
N LYS A 28 -10.55 9.00 -8.29
CA LYS A 28 -11.07 10.01 -9.22
C LYS A 28 -10.98 11.43 -8.65
N SER A 29 -10.37 11.61 -7.48
CA SER A 29 -10.31 12.89 -6.79
C SER A 29 -9.07 13.70 -7.19
N LYS A 30 -8.95 14.91 -6.63
CA LYS A 30 -7.75 15.77 -6.73
C LYS A 30 -6.63 15.36 -5.75
N ASP A 31 -6.83 14.29 -4.99
CA ASP A 31 -5.86 13.82 -4.00
C ASP A 31 -4.58 13.31 -4.68
N GLN A 32 -3.47 13.42 -3.96
CA GLN A 32 -2.13 13.01 -4.45
C GLN A 32 -1.68 11.65 -3.93
N PHE A 33 -2.46 11.05 -3.04
CA PHE A 33 -2.21 9.71 -2.53
C PHE A 33 -3.47 9.14 -1.85
N ALA A 34 -3.51 7.82 -1.76
CA ALA A 34 -4.39 7.09 -0.85
C ALA A 34 -3.49 6.28 0.09
N VAL A 35 -3.88 6.14 1.35
CA VAL A 35 -3.12 5.37 2.36
C VAL A 35 -4.03 4.32 2.96
N SER A 36 -3.53 3.09 3.10
CA SER A 36 -4.25 2.03 3.81
C SER A 36 -4.29 2.30 5.30
N PRO A 37 -5.22 1.68 6.04
CA PRO A 37 -5.00 1.43 7.46
C PRO A 37 -3.65 0.69 7.65
N LYS A 38 -2.99 0.93 8.78
CA LYS A 38 -1.75 0.25 9.14
C LYS A 38 -2.01 -1.25 9.35
N PHE A 39 -1.04 -2.08 9.03
CA PHE A 39 -1.07 -3.52 9.29
C PHE A 39 0.30 -4.04 9.68
N GLU A 40 0.30 -5.10 10.47
CA GLU A 40 1.51 -5.73 10.94
C GLU A 40 1.88 -6.94 10.07
N LEU A 41 3.17 -7.08 9.81
CA LEU A 41 3.80 -8.29 9.30
C LEU A 41 4.81 -8.80 10.32
N SER A 42 4.75 -10.08 10.64
CA SER A 42 5.64 -10.69 11.63
C SER A 42 6.94 -11.15 10.98
N PHE A 43 8.05 -10.57 11.42
CA PHE A 43 9.40 -11.05 11.19
C PHE A 43 9.91 -11.70 12.49
N LYS A 44 11.21 -11.63 12.79
CA LYS A 44 11.70 -11.87 14.17
C LYS A 44 11.08 -10.89 15.17
N THR A 45 10.71 -9.70 14.69
CA THR A 45 9.94 -8.70 15.43
C THR A 45 8.70 -8.28 14.63
N PRO A 46 7.60 -7.93 15.31
CA PRO A 46 6.45 -7.29 14.68
C PRO A 46 6.84 -5.98 13.99
N CYS A 47 6.50 -5.85 12.70
CA CYS A 47 6.79 -4.66 11.93
C CYS A 47 5.50 -4.09 11.34
N GLU A 48 5.27 -2.81 11.54
CA GLU A 48 4.11 -2.10 11.03
C GLU A 48 4.38 -1.62 9.60
N PHE A 49 3.40 -1.84 8.73
CA PHE A 49 3.41 -1.43 7.35
C PHE A 49 2.16 -0.65 6.99
N LYS A 50 2.26 0.12 5.91
CA LYS A 50 1.12 0.66 5.18
C LYS A 50 1.35 0.55 3.68
N MET A 51 0.25 0.47 2.93
CA MET A 51 0.27 0.62 1.49
C MET A 51 -0.07 2.07 1.12
N VAL A 52 0.61 2.59 0.11
CA VAL A 52 0.34 3.92 -0.44
C VAL A 52 0.16 3.84 -1.93
N ILE A 53 -0.97 4.31 -2.44
CA ILE A 53 -1.18 4.47 -3.88
C ILE A 53 -0.81 5.90 -4.25
N HIS A 54 0.05 6.04 -5.25
CA HIS A 54 0.42 7.32 -5.83
C HIS A 54 -0.07 7.39 -7.29
N PRO A 55 -0.71 8.48 -7.70
CA PRO A 55 -0.95 8.76 -9.12
C PRO A 55 0.37 9.02 -9.85
N THR A 56 0.43 8.68 -11.13
CA THR A 56 1.55 9.07 -11.99
C THR A 56 1.57 10.59 -12.15
N LYS A 57 2.72 11.21 -11.90
CA LYS A 57 2.91 12.64 -12.12
C LYS A 57 2.76 12.96 -13.61
N THR A 58 1.89 13.90 -13.95
CA THR A 58 1.64 14.36 -15.32
C THR A 58 2.24 15.74 -15.61
N SER A 59 2.51 16.54 -14.59
CA SER A 59 3.15 17.86 -14.71
C SER A 59 3.75 18.33 -13.38
N ASP A 60 4.61 19.36 -13.43
CA ASP A 60 5.08 20.07 -12.23
C ASP A 60 4.13 21.16 -11.74
N MET A 61 3.17 21.55 -12.57
CA MET A 61 2.12 22.50 -12.18
C MET A 61 1.17 21.94 -11.12
N LYS A 62 0.45 22.85 -10.44
CA LYS A 62 -0.58 22.52 -9.45
C LYS A 62 -1.58 21.50 -10.03
N GLY A 63 -1.76 20.39 -9.31
CA GLY A 63 -2.65 19.29 -9.72
C GLY A 63 -1.98 18.22 -10.59
N GLY A 64 -0.74 18.41 -11.04
CA GLY A 64 0.00 17.42 -11.83
C GLY A 64 0.33 16.11 -11.12
N LYS A 65 0.08 16.03 -9.81
CA LYS A 65 0.23 14.81 -8.99
C LYS A 65 -1.11 14.28 -8.49
N SER A 66 -2.23 14.57 -9.16
CA SER A 66 -3.57 14.15 -8.69
C SER A 66 -4.08 12.89 -9.41
N PHE A 67 -4.92 12.11 -8.74
CA PHE A 67 -5.54 10.93 -9.33
C PHE A 67 -6.38 11.23 -10.57
N VAL A 68 -7.18 12.29 -10.53
CA VAL A 68 -8.01 12.71 -11.67
C VAL A 68 -7.16 13.01 -12.91
N ASN A 69 -5.98 13.62 -12.74
CA ASN A 69 -5.09 13.94 -13.86
C ASN A 69 -4.27 12.75 -14.34
N ALA A 70 -3.95 11.81 -13.45
CA ALA A 70 -3.17 10.63 -13.80
C ALA A 70 -3.95 9.57 -14.62
N LYS A 71 -5.27 9.74 -14.80
CA LYS A 71 -6.12 8.89 -15.65
C LYS A 71 -5.96 7.40 -15.36
N GLY A 72 -6.00 7.04 -14.08
CA GLY A 72 -5.89 5.64 -13.62
C GLY A 72 -4.48 5.06 -13.64
N LYS A 73 -3.44 5.83 -13.98
CA LYS A 73 -2.04 5.41 -13.91
C LYS A 73 -1.43 5.79 -12.57
N GLY A 74 -0.59 4.91 -12.03
CA GLY A 74 0.06 5.14 -10.75
C GLY A 74 1.01 4.04 -10.36
N ARG A 75 1.41 4.06 -9.09
CA ARG A 75 2.20 3.01 -8.44
C ARG A 75 1.66 2.74 -7.05
N VAL A 76 1.95 1.55 -6.54
CA VAL A 76 1.66 1.14 -5.18
C VAL A 76 2.99 0.95 -4.46
N GLU A 77 3.14 1.59 -3.31
CA GLU A 77 4.29 1.46 -2.43
C GLU A 77 3.87 0.67 -1.18
N LEU A 78 4.69 -0.29 -0.77
CA LEU A 78 4.61 -0.93 0.55
C LEU A 78 5.68 -0.28 1.43
N LYS A 79 5.25 0.41 2.50
CA LYS A 79 6.15 1.13 3.41
C LYS A 79 6.20 0.45 4.76
N CYS A 80 7.41 0.20 5.25
CA CYS A 80 7.66 -0.14 6.65
C CYS A 80 7.65 1.16 7.46
N GLU A 81 6.82 1.23 8.49
CA GLU A 81 6.72 2.34 9.43
C GLU A 81 7.48 2.07 10.72
N THR A 82 7.86 0.80 10.97
CA THR A 82 8.76 0.43 12.05
C THR A 82 10.19 0.77 11.68
N GLN A 83 10.89 1.47 12.58
CA GLN A 83 12.33 1.65 12.48
C GLN A 83 13.01 0.31 12.79
N LEU A 84 13.75 -0.20 11.80
CA LEU A 84 14.51 -1.43 11.94
C LEU A 84 15.97 -1.09 12.26
N ASP A 85 16.54 -1.83 13.21
CA ASP A 85 17.98 -1.79 13.44
C ASP A 85 18.71 -2.34 12.21
N ALA A 86 19.89 -1.80 11.90
CA ALA A 86 20.68 -2.24 10.75
C ALA A 86 21.07 -3.73 10.80
N THR A 87 20.99 -4.34 11.99
CA THR A 87 21.26 -5.76 12.25
C THR A 87 20.01 -6.64 12.17
N ALA A 88 18.82 -6.06 11.99
CA ALA A 88 17.58 -6.82 11.91
C ALA A 88 17.49 -7.56 10.57
N GLU A 89 17.51 -8.90 10.62
CA GLU A 89 17.23 -9.75 9.47
C GLU A 89 15.74 -9.70 9.13
N ALA A 90 15.34 -8.72 8.31
CA ALA A 90 13.96 -8.52 7.85
C ALA A 90 13.84 -8.65 6.33
N VAL A 91 14.20 -9.83 5.80
CA VAL A 91 14.06 -10.13 4.37
C VAL A 91 12.64 -10.64 4.08
N MET A 92 11.99 -10.07 3.06
CA MET A 92 10.67 -10.50 2.59
C MET A 92 10.62 -10.57 1.07
N THR A 93 10.07 -11.65 0.55
CA THR A 93 9.58 -11.73 -0.83
C THR A 93 8.12 -11.32 -0.86
N TYR A 94 7.77 -10.38 -1.74
CA TYR A 94 6.41 -9.88 -1.87
C TYR A 94 5.97 -9.79 -3.32
N ARG A 95 4.65 -9.76 -3.51
CA ARG A 95 4.00 -9.46 -4.79
C ARG A 95 2.89 -8.46 -4.54
N ILE A 96 2.78 -7.48 -5.42
CA ILE A 96 1.68 -6.52 -5.43
C ILE A 96 0.85 -6.77 -6.69
N SER A 97 -0.47 -6.82 -6.53
CA SER A 97 -1.44 -6.90 -7.61
C SER A 97 -2.54 -5.85 -7.40
N VAL A 98 -3.05 -5.31 -8.49
CA VAL A 98 -4.22 -4.42 -8.51
C VAL A 98 -5.30 -5.12 -9.33
N GLY A 99 -6.52 -5.15 -8.81
CA GLY A 99 -7.69 -5.82 -9.42
C GLY A 99 -8.78 -4.83 -9.80
#